data_AF-A0A8H7K5K6-F1
#
_entry.id   AF-A0A8H7K5K6-F1
#
_cell.length_a   1.000
_cell.length_b   1.000
_cell.length_c   1.000
_cell.angle_alpha   90.00
_cell.angle_beta   90.00
_cell.angle_gamma   90.00
#
_symmetry.space_group_name_H-M   'P 1'
#
loop_
_entity.id
_entity.type
_entity.pdbx_description
1 polymer ?
#
loop_
_entity_poly.entity_id
_entity_poly.type
_entity_poly.pdbx_seq_one_letter_code
_entity_poly.pdbx_strand_id
1 'polypeptide(L)'
;MKPSTSLFVALHHLGLVSAASIAKPDDIVQNLETRYCFNLGEVYGDEEGEALVVARKACESNFHGTWKRGEYRKRCYNLSRHKHLTLLVHLSGKSPDHVKNLTSEECYRRLSDEISDCPQGSHVWHGLWRYK
;
A
#
# COMPACT_ATOMS: atom_id res chain seq x y z
N MET A 1 -40.41 50.28 36.23
CA MET A 1 -39.51 49.72 35.19
C MET A 1 -39.91 48.27 34.95
N LYS A 2 -40.14 47.89 33.67
CA LYS A 2 -40.15 46.57 32.98
C LYS A 2 -39.96 45.26 33.80
N PRO A 3 -40.36 44.08 33.25
CA PRO A 3 -41.52 43.76 32.40
C PRO A 3 -42.22 42.43 32.78
N SER A 4 -43.29 42.15 32.03
CA SER A 4 -44.17 41.00 32.01
C SER A 4 -43.51 39.64 31.79
N THR A 5 -44.16 38.64 32.39
CA THR A 5 -44.02 37.19 32.21
C THR A 5 -44.18 36.76 30.75
N SER A 6 -43.20 36.05 30.20
CA SER A 6 -43.32 35.29 28.96
C SER A 6 -42.81 33.87 29.17
N LEU A 7 -43.72 32.91 28.99
CA LEU A 7 -43.45 31.48 28.87
C LEU A 7 -42.62 31.22 27.61
N PHE A 8 -41.48 30.56 27.73
CA PHE A 8 -40.79 29.93 26.59
C PHE A 8 -40.84 28.41 26.80
N VAL A 9 -41.71 27.74 26.05
CA VAL A 9 -41.65 26.29 25.88
C VAL A 9 -40.51 26.01 24.91
N ALA A 10 -39.38 25.53 25.43
CA ALA A 10 -38.27 25.07 24.61
C ALA A 10 -38.64 23.73 23.97
N LEU A 11 -38.84 23.77 22.65
CA LEU A 11 -38.95 22.61 21.78
C LEU A 11 -37.73 21.69 22.00
N HIS A 12 -37.98 20.44 22.38
CA HIS A 12 -36.94 19.41 22.44
C HIS A 12 -36.53 19.04 21.02
N HIS A 13 -35.46 19.65 20.51
CA HIS A 13 -34.73 19.10 19.39
C HIS A 13 -33.84 17.97 19.90
N LEU A 14 -34.31 16.74 19.77
CA LEU A 14 -33.47 15.54 19.75
C LEU A 14 -32.52 15.68 18.55
N GLY A 15 -31.38 16.34 18.77
CA GLY A 15 -30.26 16.26 17.86
C GLY A 15 -29.73 14.84 17.89
N LEU A 16 -29.95 14.09 16.80
CA LEU A 16 -29.15 12.91 16.51
C LEU A 16 -27.69 13.38 16.43
N VAL A 17 -26.92 13.14 17.49
CA VAL A 17 -25.47 13.20 17.42
C VAL A 17 -25.06 11.94 16.66
N SER A 18 -24.97 12.03 15.34
CA SER A 18 -24.20 11.06 14.58
C SER A 18 -22.77 11.13 15.11
N ALA A 19 -22.38 10.12 15.89
CA ALA A 19 -20.98 9.88 16.20
C ALA A 19 -20.29 9.52 14.87
N ALA A 20 -19.83 10.53 14.14
CA ALA A 20 -18.82 10.33 13.12
C ALA A 20 -17.59 9.82 13.87
N SER A 21 -17.29 8.54 13.72
CA SER A 21 -16.04 7.96 14.18
C SER A 21 -14.92 8.72 13.48
N ILE A 22 -14.25 9.59 14.22
CA ILE A 22 -13.04 10.26 13.76
C ILE A 22 -12.03 9.13 13.56
N ALA A 23 -11.83 8.73 12.31
CA ALA A 23 -10.80 7.78 11.94
C ALA A 23 -9.47 8.25 12.55
N LYS A 24 -8.76 7.34 13.22
CA LYS A 24 -7.50 7.69 13.86
C LYS A 24 -6.55 8.17 12.76
N PRO A 25 -5.67 9.17 13.00
CA PRO A 25 -4.69 9.59 11.99
C PRO A 25 -3.84 8.43 11.44
N ASP A 26 -3.68 7.37 12.23
CA ASP A 26 -2.99 6.14 11.84
C ASP A 26 -3.78 5.26 10.85
N ASP A 27 -5.11 5.34 10.83
CA ASP A 27 -5.96 4.61 9.87
C ASP A 27 -5.86 5.22 8.45
N ILE A 28 -5.58 6.52 8.37
CA ILE A 28 -5.47 7.24 7.08
C ILE A 28 -4.23 6.79 6.30
N VAL A 29 -3.12 6.49 6.98
CA VAL A 29 -1.88 6.01 6.34
C VAL A 29 -2.04 4.58 5.81
N GLN A 30 -2.95 3.78 6.38
CA GLN A 30 -3.14 2.40 5.93
C GLN A 30 -3.88 2.28 4.59
N ASN A 31 -4.58 3.32 4.14
CA ASN A 31 -5.47 3.27 2.98
C ASN A 31 -5.06 4.15 1.79
N LEU A 32 -3.93 4.86 1.86
CA LEU A 32 -3.42 5.59 0.70
C LEU A 32 -2.53 4.66 -0.15
N GLU A 33 -3.06 4.17 -1.25
CA GLU A 33 -2.24 3.60 -2.31
C GLU A 33 -1.65 4.75 -3.14
N THR A 34 -0.34 4.76 -3.34
CA THR A 34 0.33 5.77 -4.17
C THR A 34 1.27 5.07 -5.14
N ARG A 35 0.91 5.08 -6.42
CA ARG A 35 1.65 4.45 -7.51
C ARG A 35 2.34 5.49 -8.37
N TYR A 36 3.56 5.19 -8.78
CA TYR A 36 4.34 5.94 -9.75
C TYR A 36 4.95 4.97 -10.76
N CYS A 37 4.40 4.90 -11.98
CA CYS A 37 5.04 4.15 -13.06
C CYS A 37 6.28 4.91 -13.55
N PHE A 38 7.37 4.19 -13.79
CA PHE A 38 8.56 4.78 -14.39
C PHE A 38 8.31 5.09 -15.86
N ASN A 39 8.90 6.18 -16.34
CA ASN A 39 8.93 6.59 -17.75
C ASN A 39 10.32 6.40 -18.38
N LEU A 40 11.23 5.75 -17.66
CA LEU A 40 12.59 5.45 -18.04
C LEU A 40 12.88 3.98 -17.72
N GLY A 41 13.76 3.37 -18.50
CA GLY A 41 14.05 1.93 -18.41
C GLY A 41 13.48 1.16 -19.61
N GLU A 42 13.82 -0.11 -19.70
CA GLU A 42 13.31 -0.97 -20.76
C GLU A 42 11.89 -1.42 -20.46
N VAL A 43 11.05 -1.44 -21.49
CA VAL A 43 9.72 -2.04 -21.41
C VAL A 43 9.84 -3.56 -21.30
N TYR A 44 8.94 -4.18 -20.53
CA TYR A 44 8.82 -5.64 -20.49
C TYR A 44 8.45 -6.20 -21.86
N GLY A 45 7.44 -5.64 -22.54
CA GLY A 45 7.00 -6.10 -23.86
C GLY A 45 6.73 -7.61 -23.86
N ASP A 46 7.36 -8.34 -24.78
CA ASP A 46 7.22 -9.79 -24.89
C ASP A 46 7.71 -10.56 -23.63
N GLU A 47 8.51 -9.92 -22.77
CA GLU A 47 9.01 -10.52 -21.52
C GLU A 47 8.09 -10.29 -20.30
N GLU A 48 6.90 -9.69 -20.44
CA GLU A 48 5.96 -9.50 -19.31
C GLU A 48 5.64 -10.82 -18.60
N GLY A 49 5.38 -11.89 -19.35
CA GLY A 49 5.13 -13.22 -18.77
C GLY A 49 6.32 -13.76 -17.97
N GLU A 50 7.54 -13.49 -18.43
CA GLU A 50 8.76 -13.88 -17.71
C GLU A 50 8.95 -13.04 -16.44
N ALA A 51 8.65 -11.75 -16.51
CA ALA A 51 8.64 -10.86 -15.34
C ALA A 51 7.65 -11.35 -14.26
N LEU A 52 6.46 -11.81 -14.65
CA LEU A 52 5.48 -12.40 -13.73
C LEU A 52 5.99 -13.70 -13.09
N VAL A 53 6.62 -14.59 -13.85
CA VAL A 53 7.24 -15.82 -13.31
C VAL A 53 8.35 -15.48 -12.31
N VAL A 54 9.16 -14.47 -12.62
CA VAL A 54 10.21 -13.97 -11.71
C VAL A 54 9.59 -13.39 -10.44
N ALA A 55 8.52 -12.61 -10.54
CA ALA A 55 7.82 -12.06 -9.38
C ALA A 55 7.28 -13.18 -8.47
N ARG A 56 6.66 -14.22 -9.05
CA ARG A 56 6.19 -15.40 -8.32
C ARG A 56 7.33 -16.06 -7.55
N LYS A 57 8.44 -16.36 -8.24
CA LYS A 57 9.64 -16.95 -7.63
C LYS A 57 10.23 -16.08 -6.52
N ALA A 58 10.25 -14.76 -6.70
CA ALA A 58 10.74 -13.83 -5.69
C ALA A 58 9.87 -13.86 -4.42
N CYS A 59 8.55 -13.88 -4.59
CA CYS A 59 7.59 -13.95 -3.49
C CYS A 59 7.58 -15.29 -2.76
N GLU A 60 7.81 -16.40 -3.47
CA GLU A 60 7.90 -17.74 -2.87
C GLU A 60 9.23 -17.99 -2.14
N SER A 61 10.23 -17.11 -2.29
CA SER A 61 11.56 -17.34 -1.73
C SER A 61 12.05 -16.22 -0.83
N ASN A 62 12.15 -15.00 -1.35
CA ASN A 62 12.84 -13.90 -0.68
C ASN A 62 11.87 -12.94 -0.01
N PHE A 63 10.65 -12.79 -0.51
CA PHE A 63 9.76 -11.71 -0.06
C PHE A 63 8.60 -12.16 0.83
N HIS A 64 8.35 -13.46 1.00
CA HIS A 64 7.36 -13.91 2.00
C HIS A 64 7.91 -13.91 3.43
N GLY A 65 7.02 -14.14 4.37
CA GLY A 65 7.32 -14.42 5.77
C GLY A 65 7.20 -13.18 6.65
N THR A 66 7.84 -13.25 7.82
CA THR A 66 7.80 -12.18 8.81
C THR A 66 8.79 -11.07 8.46
N TRP A 67 8.33 -9.83 8.54
CA TRP A 67 9.09 -8.62 8.31
C TRP A 67 9.06 -7.74 9.54
N LYS A 68 10.20 -7.12 9.84
CA LYS A 68 10.32 -6.07 10.86
C LYS A 68 10.29 -4.70 10.19
N ARG A 69 9.89 -3.67 10.94
CA ARG A 69 9.98 -2.29 10.46
C ARG A 69 11.36 -1.96 9.90
N GLY A 70 11.38 -1.28 8.76
CA GLY A 70 12.60 -0.80 8.10
C GLY A 70 13.33 -1.90 7.35
N GLU A 71 12.89 -3.15 7.46
CA GLU A 71 13.43 -4.25 6.70
C GLU A 71 13.06 -4.07 5.23
N TYR A 72 14.09 -4.07 4.38
CA TYR A 72 13.95 -4.08 2.94
C TYR A 72 14.65 -5.32 2.39
N ARG A 73 14.05 -5.93 1.38
CA ARG A 73 14.67 -7.01 0.62
C ARG A 73 14.64 -6.61 -0.84
N LYS A 74 15.76 -6.78 -1.53
CA LYS A 74 15.94 -6.41 -2.93
C LYS A 74 16.63 -7.56 -3.64
N ARG A 75 16.17 -7.91 -4.84
CA ARG A 75 16.82 -8.92 -5.67
C ARG A 75 16.72 -8.56 -7.14
N CYS A 76 17.83 -8.79 -7.85
CA CYS A 76 17.92 -8.64 -9.30
C CYS A 76 17.82 -10.03 -9.94
N TYR A 77 17.01 -10.13 -10.97
CA TYR A 77 16.78 -11.34 -11.73
C TYR A 77 17.08 -11.07 -13.20
N ASN A 78 17.71 -12.03 -13.86
CA ASN A 78 17.87 -11.98 -15.30
C ASN A 78 16.53 -12.37 -15.91
N LEU A 79 16.09 -11.59 -16.88
CA LEU A 79 15.10 -12.02 -17.85
C LEU A 79 15.85 -12.50 -19.11
N SER A 80 15.11 -12.90 -20.13
CA SER A 80 15.68 -13.16 -21.44
C SER A 80 16.27 -11.89 -22.09
N ARG A 81 17.02 -12.09 -23.19
CA ARG A 81 17.59 -11.02 -24.03
C ARG A 81 18.46 -9.97 -23.31
N HIS A 82 19.20 -10.39 -22.28
CA HIS A 82 20.08 -9.53 -21.48
C HIS A 82 19.37 -8.44 -20.66
N LYS A 83 18.05 -8.58 -20.46
CA LYS A 83 17.29 -7.70 -19.58
C LYS A 83 17.39 -8.16 -18.14
N HIS A 84 17.20 -7.24 -17.22
CA HIS A 84 17.21 -7.52 -15.79
C HIS A 84 16.01 -6.87 -15.10
N LEU A 85 15.33 -7.64 -14.26
CA LEU A 85 14.26 -7.18 -13.40
C LEU A 85 14.76 -7.08 -11.96
N THR A 86 14.78 -5.87 -11.43
CA THR A 86 15.05 -5.65 -10.01
C THR A 86 13.74 -5.51 -9.27
N LEU A 87 13.51 -6.38 -8.29
CA LEU A 87 12.36 -6.30 -7.40
C LEU A 87 12.81 -5.91 -5.99
N LEU A 88 11.99 -5.10 -5.33
CA LEU A 88 12.20 -4.64 -3.96
C LEU A 88 10.89 -4.64 -3.19
N VAL A 89 10.93 -5.13 -1.96
CA VAL A 89 9.85 -5.00 -0.97
C VAL A 89 10.43 -4.40 0.30
N HIS A 90 9.72 -3.44 0.89
CA HIS A 90 10.12 -2.78 2.13
C HIS A 90 8.91 -2.55 3.04
N LEU A 91 9.04 -2.94 4.32
CA LEU A 91 8.05 -2.65 5.35
C LEU A 91 8.38 -1.31 6.01
N SER A 92 7.65 -0.26 5.63
CA SER A 92 7.70 1.03 6.31
C SER A 92 6.82 1.06 7.55
N GLY A 93 6.97 2.07 8.39
CA GLY A 93 6.16 2.23 9.60
C GLY A 93 6.72 3.26 10.55
N LYS A 94 5.88 3.75 11.47
CA LYS A 94 6.25 4.75 12.48
C LYS A 94 6.61 4.15 13.84
N SER A 95 6.16 2.93 14.15
CA SER A 95 6.40 2.26 15.44
C SER A 95 7.55 1.25 15.37
N PRO A 96 8.53 1.27 16.30
CA PRO A 96 9.70 0.39 16.29
C PRO A 96 9.35 -1.10 16.39
N ASP A 97 8.24 -1.45 17.06
CA ASP A 97 7.83 -2.83 17.28
C ASP A 97 6.90 -3.38 16.18
N HIS A 98 6.77 -2.67 15.05
CA HIS A 98 5.88 -3.09 13.98
C HIS A 98 6.44 -4.31 13.25
N VAL A 99 5.73 -5.43 13.37
CA VAL A 99 6.00 -6.69 12.68
C VAL A 99 4.79 -7.05 11.83
N LYS A 100 5.02 -7.40 10.56
CA LYS A 100 3.96 -7.89 9.67
C LYS A 100 4.41 -9.15 8.96
N ASN A 101 3.46 -10.04 8.71
CA ASN A 101 3.68 -11.18 7.83
C ASN A 101 3.21 -10.80 6.42
N LEU A 102 4.03 -11.11 5.41
CA LEU A 102 3.66 -10.98 4.01
C LEU A 102 3.57 -12.39 3.42
N THR A 103 2.39 -12.78 2.94
CA THR A 103 2.23 -14.09 2.29
C THR A 103 2.81 -14.06 0.88
N SER A 104 3.19 -15.23 0.34
CA SER A 104 3.65 -15.33 -1.05
C SER A 104 2.58 -14.87 -2.04
N GLU A 105 1.31 -15.19 -1.79
CA GLU A 105 0.19 -14.76 -2.65
C GLU A 105 -0.05 -13.25 -2.57
N GLU A 106 -0.04 -12.66 -1.37
CA GLU A 106 -0.18 -11.21 -1.24
C GLU A 106 0.99 -10.49 -1.92
N CYS A 107 2.22 -10.97 -1.72
CA CYS A 107 3.39 -10.44 -2.40
C CYS A 107 3.25 -10.54 -3.92
N TYR A 108 2.87 -11.70 -4.44
CA TYR A 108 2.77 -11.93 -5.87
C TYR A 108 1.69 -11.04 -6.48
N ARG A 109 0.49 -11.02 -5.88
CA ARG A 109 -0.62 -10.19 -6.36
C ARG A 109 -0.20 -8.73 -6.49
N ARG A 110 0.46 -8.18 -5.45
CA ARG A 110 0.93 -6.79 -5.50
C ARG A 110 1.97 -6.56 -6.60
N LEU A 111 2.96 -7.45 -6.74
CA LEU A 111 3.96 -7.29 -7.80
C LEU A 111 3.40 -7.53 -9.21
N SER A 112 2.45 -8.45 -9.38
CA SER A 112 1.84 -8.71 -10.68
C SER A 112 0.98 -7.54 -11.15
N ASP A 113 0.22 -6.93 -10.23
CA ASP A 113 -0.58 -5.74 -10.53
C ASP A 113 0.34 -4.62 -11.06
N GLU A 114 1.50 -4.42 -10.43
CA GLU A 114 2.47 -3.40 -10.87
C GLU A 114 3.17 -3.73 -12.19
N ILE A 115 3.49 -5.00 -12.44
CA ILE A 115 4.14 -5.43 -13.69
C ILE A 115 3.20 -5.20 -14.89
N SER A 116 1.91 -5.55 -14.74
CA SER A 116 0.93 -5.41 -15.81
C SER A 116 0.47 -3.95 -15.98
N ASP A 117 0.40 -3.16 -14.91
CA ASP A 117 -0.07 -1.77 -14.99
C ASP A 117 1.05 -0.78 -15.38
N CYS A 118 2.32 -1.09 -15.08
CA CYS A 118 3.46 -0.23 -15.34
C CYS A 118 4.54 -0.97 -16.17
N PRO A 119 4.52 -0.85 -17.52
CA PRO A 119 5.33 -1.69 -18.41
C PRO A 119 6.85 -1.47 -18.34
N GLN A 120 7.31 -0.43 -17.63
CA GLN A 120 8.74 -0.12 -17.40
C GLN A 120 9.10 -0.22 -15.90
N GLY A 121 8.23 -0.82 -15.11
CA GLY A 121 8.34 -0.87 -13.65
C GLY A 121 7.69 0.33 -12.96
N SER A 122 7.58 0.21 -11.64
CA SER A 122 6.90 1.20 -10.83
C SER A 122 7.55 1.37 -9.47
N HIS A 123 7.09 2.37 -8.74
CA HIS A 123 7.17 2.42 -7.30
C HIS A 123 5.74 2.57 -6.81
N VAL A 124 5.29 1.63 -5.97
CA VAL A 124 4.00 1.74 -5.30
C VAL A 124 4.10 1.63 -3.78
N TRP A 125 3.23 2.35 -3.09
CA TRP A 125 2.93 2.19 -1.68
C TRP A 125 1.56 1.54 -1.52
N HIS A 126 1.48 0.49 -0.71
CA HIS A 126 0.24 -0.14 -0.26
C HIS A 126 0.21 -0.10 1.28
N GLY A 127 -0.36 0.98 1.81
CA GLY A 127 -0.28 1.29 3.23
C GLY A 127 1.18 1.39 3.70
N LEU A 128 1.62 0.41 4.48
CA LEU A 128 2.99 0.34 5.00
C LEU A 128 3.99 -0.36 4.08
N TRP A 129 3.53 -1.08 3.07
CA TRP A 129 4.41 -1.80 2.16
C TRP A 129 4.81 -0.91 0.99
N ARG A 130 6.09 -0.93 0.66
CA ARG A 130 6.63 -0.35 -0.56
C ARG A 130 7.08 -1.46 -1.50
N TYR A 131 6.62 -1.40 -2.75
CA TYR A 131 7.07 -2.27 -3.83
C TYR A 131 7.73 -1.43 -4.92
N LYS A 132 8.79 -1.97 -5.52
CA LYS A 132 9.51 -1.35 -6.63
C LYS A 132 10.15 -2.42 -7.52
#